data_AF-A0A357Y0Y4-F1
#
_entry.id   AF-A0A357Y0Y4-F1
#
_cell.length_a   1.000
_cell.length_b   1.000
_cell.length_c   1.000
_cell.angle_alpha   90.00
_cell.angle_beta   90.00
_cell.angle_gamma   90.00
#
_symmetry.space_group_name_H-M   'P 1'
#
loop_
_entity.id
_entity.type
_entity.pdbx_description
1 polymer ?
#
loop_
_entity_poly.entity_id
_entity_poly.type
_entity_poly.pdbx_seq_one_letter_code
_entity_poly.pdbx_strand_id
1 'polypeptide(L)'
;LADKVFAYEPDGSLKLYTGGYTYYQQRREAEKAARVPRQESAPAAPKSVQEKPRSQDKPRRFTFSEQKEYAEIEGVIASTEGELKVVHKLMEQSAADYGKLNELSQQETALSAKLDQLMERWTYLEEIAEAQQDS
;
A
#
# COMPACT_ATOMS: atom_id res chain seq x y z
N LEU A 1 -13.32 -8.83 16.15
CA LEU A 1 -12.84 -9.07 14.78
C LEU A 1 -11.34 -8.81 14.76
N ALA A 2 -10.54 -9.69 14.18
CA ALA A 2 -9.08 -9.63 14.27
C ALA A 2 -8.47 -9.48 12.87
N ASP A 3 -8.05 -8.27 12.53
CA ASP A 3 -7.25 -8.00 11.33
C ASP A 3 -5.79 -8.35 11.66
N LYS A 4 -5.28 -9.40 11.02
CA LYS A 4 -3.89 -9.85 11.16
C LYS A 4 -3.15 -9.66 9.85
N VAL A 5 -1.98 -9.03 9.92
CA VAL A 5 -1.12 -8.74 8.77
C VAL A 5 0.20 -9.49 8.93
N PHE A 6 0.68 -10.07 7.84
CA PHE A 6 1.97 -10.74 7.79
C PHE A 6 3.03 -9.78 7.27
N ALA A 7 4.19 -9.72 7.94
CA ALA A 7 5.35 -8.98 7.47
C ALA A 7 6.58 -9.89 7.43
N TYR A 8 7.36 -9.72 6.35
CA TYR A 8 8.63 -10.40 6.15
C TYR A 8 9.75 -9.59 6.77
N GLU A 9 10.54 -10.24 7.61
CA GLU A 9 11.76 -9.68 8.17
C GLU A 9 12.94 -9.86 7.19
N PRO A 10 14.02 -9.05 7.30
CA PRO A 10 15.17 -9.12 6.41
C PRO A 10 15.94 -10.47 6.45
N ASP A 11 15.70 -11.28 7.48
CA ASP A 11 16.26 -12.63 7.65
C ASP A 11 15.41 -13.72 6.97
N GLY A 12 14.30 -13.34 6.35
CA GLY A 12 13.40 -14.26 5.66
C GLY A 12 12.35 -14.92 6.55
N SER A 13 12.28 -14.55 7.84
CA SER A 13 11.24 -15.05 8.75
C SER A 13 9.92 -14.27 8.59
N LEU A 14 8.80 -14.98 8.70
CA LEU A 14 7.46 -14.41 8.61
C LEU A 14 6.92 -14.13 10.02
N LYS A 15 6.62 -12.87 10.33
CA LYS A 15 5.98 -12.48 11.60
C LYS A 15 4.56 -11.98 11.40
N LEU A 16 3.70 -12.36 12.33
CA LEU A 16 2.28 -12.01 12.36
C LEU A 16 2.06 -10.83 13.31
N TYR A 17 1.56 -9.72 12.79
CA TYR A 17 1.19 -8.56 13.57
C TYR A 17 -0.34 -8.42 13.58
N THR A 18 -0.93 -8.32 14.76
CA THR A 18 -2.37 -8.16 14.94
C THR A 18 -2.70 -6.69 15.18
N GLY A 19 -3.25 -6.02 14.16
CA GLY A 19 -3.52 -4.58 14.13
C GLY A 19 -3.36 -4.06 12.70
N GLY A 20 -4.44 -3.52 12.11
CA GLY A 20 -4.54 -3.18 10.69
C GLY A 20 -3.51 -2.17 10.13
N TYR A 21 -3.71 -1.76 8.88
CA TYR A 21 -2.75 -1.02 8.03
C TYR A 21 -2.13 0.25 8.66
N THR A 22 -2.84 0.94 9.55
CA THR A 22 -2.34 2.09 10.32
C THR A 22 -1.22 1.73 11.32
N TYR A 23 -1.20 0.51 11.86
CA TYR A 23 -0.12 0.01 12.72
C TYR A 23 1.16 -0.29 11.91
N TYR A 24 1.02 -0.71 10.65
CA TYR A 24 2.13 -0.98 9.74
C TYR A 24 2.89 0.31 9.36
N GLN A 25 2.18 1.41 9.09
CA GLN A 25 2.83 2.69 8.76
C GLN A 25 3.61 3.28 9.96
N GLN A 26 3.04 3.25 11.17
CA GLN A 26 3.72 3.76 12.37
C GLN A 26 5.00 2.97 12.72
N ARG A 27 5.04 1.65 12.45
CA ARG A 27 6.27 0.85 12.66
C ARG A 27 7.35 1.10 11.60
N ARG A 28 6.99 1.40 10.35
CA ARG A 28 7.98 1.76 9.32
C ARG A 28 8.69 3.08 9.60
N GLU A 29 8.01 4.04 10.23
CA GLU A 29 8.64 5.30 10.64
C GLU A 29 9.57 5.10 11.85
N ALA A 30 9.18 4.26 12.81
CA ALA A 30 10.05 3.90 13.94
C ALA A 30 11.30 3.09 13.52
N GLU A 31 11.19 2.22 12.52
CA GLU A 31 12.35 1.46 11.99
C GLU A 31 13.33 2.31 11.16
N LYS A 32 12.86 3.39 10.53
CA LYS A 32 13.75 4.33 9.83
C LYS A 32 14.59 5.17 10.79
N ALA A 33 14.15 5.36 12.04
CA ALA A 33 14.88 6.14 13.05
C ALA A 33 15.98 5.34 13.79
N ALA A 34 16.00 4.01 13.68
CA ALA A 34 16.94 3.15 14.43
C ALA A 34 18.19 2.72 13.64
N ARG A 35 18.33 3.10 12.37
CA ARG A 35 19.52 2.75 11.56
C ARG A 35 20.56 3.88 11.56
N VAL A 36 21.19 4.08 12.72
CA VAL A 36 22.53 4.68 12.78
C VAL A 36 23.52 3.51 12.76
N PRO A 37 24.30 3.29 11.68
CA PRO A 37 25.29 2.24 11.69
C PRO A 37 26.48 2.68 12.53
N ARG A 38 26.64 2.00 13.67
CA ARG A 38 27.83 2.03 14.52
C ARG A 38 29.04 1.58 13.70
N GLN A 39 30.00 2.49 13.51
CA GLN A 39 31.36 2.17 13.11
C GLN A 39 31.98 1.23 14.14
N GLU A 40 32.41 0.04 13.72
CA GLU A 40 33.58 -0.59 14.33
C GLU A 40 34.28 -1.48 13.30
N SER A 41 35.57 -1.23 13.22
CA SER A 41 36.55 -1.63 12.21
C SER A 41 37.33 -2.88 12.62
N ALA A 42 37.54 -3.82 11.69
CA ALA A 42 38.84 -4.50 11.47
C ALA A 42 38.77 -5.52 10.30
N PRO A 43 39.88 -5.81 9.60
CA PRO A 43 39.86 -6.15 8.16
C PRO A 43 40.31 -7.59 7.84
N ALA A 44 39.82 -8.16 6.73
CA ALA A 44 40.50 -9.26 6.03
C ALA A 44 40.06 -9.43 4.56
N ALA A 45 40.95 -8.98 3.67
CA ALA A 45 41.28 -9.44 2.31
C ALA A 45 40.20 -9.54 1.18
N PRO A 46 40.55 -9.13 -0.05
CA PRO A 46 39.61 -8.94 -1.15
C PRO A 46 39.39 -10.23 -1.94
N LYS A 47 38.14 -10.54 -2.25
CA LYS A 47 37.81 -11.33 -3.45
C LYS A 47 37.04 -10.43 -4.39
N SER A 48 37.70 -10.05 -5.48
CA SER A 48 37.10 -9.35 -6.60
C SER A 48 35.98 -10.19 -7.19
N VAL A 49 34.74 -9.84 -6.87
CA VAL A 49 33.62 -10.16 -7.75
C VAL A 49 33.49 -8.95 -8.65
N GLN A 50 33.85 -9.13 -9.92
CA GLN A 50 33.49 -8.18 -10.97
C GLN A 50 31.96 -8.07 -10.97
N GLU A 51 31.42 -7.04 -10.32
CA GLU A 51 30.07 -6.59 -10.58
C GLU A 51 30.04 -6.06 -12.01
N LYS A 52 29.54 -6.89 -12.93
CA LYS A 52 29.05 -6.37 -14.21
C LYS A 52 28.04 -5.27 -13.88
N PRO A 53 28.14 -4.08 -14.49
CA PRO A 53 27.13 -3.05 -14.30
C PRO A 53 25.81 -3.64 -14.79
N ARG A 54 24.88 -3.92 -13.88
CA ARG A 54 23.50 -4.26 -14.26
C ARG A 54 22.99 -3.02 -14.98
N SER A 55 22.83 -3.17 -16.28
CA SER A 55 22.23 -2.22 -17.22
C SER A 55 21.08 -1.47 -16.54
N GLN A 56 21.22 -0.15 -16.43
CA GLN A 56 20.24 0.75 -15.82
C GLN A 56 18.96 0.91 -16.67
N ASP A 57 18.85 0.23 -17.81
CA ASP A 57 17.79 0.46 -18.80
C ASP A 57 16.68 -0.60 -18.81
N LYS A 58 16.60 -1.49 -17.81
CA LYS A 58 15.49 -2.46 -17.79
C LYS A 58 14.24 -1.82 -17.18
N PRO A 59 13.08 -1.92 -17.85
CA PRO A 59 11.82 -1.42 -17.30
C PRO A 59 11.55 -2.06 -15.95
N ARG A 60 10.89 -1.29 -15.08
CA ARG A 60 10.44 -1.80 -13.80
C ARG A 60 9.35 -2.86 -14.03
N ARG A 61 9.48 -4.02 -13.39
CA ARG A 61 8.46 -5.08 -13.42
C ARG A 61 7.66 -5.10 -12.12
N PHE A 62 6.43 -5.58 -12.19
CA PHE A 62 5.61 -5.82 -10.99
C PHE A 62 6.31 -6.77 -10.01
N THR A 63 6.19 -6.45 -8.72
CA THR A 63 6.38 -7.43 -7.66
C THR A 63 5.17 -8.36 -7.57
N PHE A 64 5.31 -9.53 -6.92
CA PHE A 64 4.19 -10.47 -6.74
C PHE A 64 2.98 -9.84 -6.04
N SER A 65 3.22 -8.98 -5.04
CA SER A 65 2.17 -8.23 -4.36
C SER A 65 1.47 -7.23 -5.26
N GLU A 66 2.24 -6.47 -6.06
CA GLU A 66 1.66 -5.48 -6.99
C GLU A 66 0.88 -6.18 -8.12
N GLN A 67 1.33 -7.34 -8.58
CA GLN A 67 0.60 -8.12 -9.59
C GLN A 67 -0.76 -8.58 -9.07
N LYS A 68 -0.82 -9.05 -7.81
CA LYS A 68 -2.09 -9.40 -7.18
C LYS A 68 -2.98 -8.16 -6.99
N GLU A 69 -2.40 -7.07 -6.52
CA GLU A 69 -3.12 -5.82 -6.31
C GLU A 69 -3.71 -5.29 -7.62
N TYR A 70 -2.95 -5.28 -8.71
CA TYR A 70 -3.41 -4.87 -10.03
C TYR A 70 -4.60 -5.69 -10.52
N ALA A 71 -4.63 -7.00 -10.23
CA ALA A 71 -5.76 -7.86 -10.57
C ALA A 71 -7.04 -7.60 -9.74
N GLU A 72 -6.93 -6.96 -8.58
CA GLU A 72 -8.04 -6.76 -7.65
C GLU A 72 -8.52 -5.29 -7.60
N ILE A 73 -7.63 -4.33 -7.87
CA ILE A 73 -7.83 -2.91 -7.57
C ILE A 73 -9.04 -2.30 -8.31
N GLU A 74 -9.31 -2.69 -9.55
CA GLU A 74 -10.50 -2.24 -10.30
C GLU A 74 -11.81 -2.65 -9.61
N GLY A 75 -11.85 -3.89 -9.09
CA GLY A 75 -12.99 -4.39 -8.31
C GLY A 75 -13.15 -3.64 -6.99
N VAL A 76 -12.03 -3.31 -6.34
CA VAL A 76 -12.04 -2.53 -5.07
C VAL A 76 -12.50 -1.09 -5.32
N ILE A 77 -12.09 -0.46 -6.42
CA ILE A 77 -12.58 0.86 -6.86
C ILE A 77 -14.09 0.79 -7.09
N ALA A 78 -14.57 -0.14 -7.91
CA ALA A 78 -15.99 -0.30 -8.21
C ALA A 78 -16.84 -0.56 -6.94
N SER A 79 -16.34 -1.36 -6.01
CA SER A 79 -17.00 -1.59 -4.71
C SER A 79 -17.06 -0.30 -3.89
N THR A 80 -15.96 0.45 -3.81
CA THR A 80 -15.88 1.71 -3.05
C THR A 80 -16.81 2.78 -3.64
N GLU A 81 -16.90 2.88 -4.96
CA GLU A 81 -17.89 3.74 -5.64
C GLU A 81 -19.34 3.29 -5.36
N GLY A 82 -19.59 1.98 -5.33
CA GLY A 82 -20.88 1.41 -4.98
C GLY A 82 -21.30 1.77 -3.56
N GLU A 83 -20.40 1.62 -2.60
CA GLU A 83 -20.59 2.02 -1.19
C GLU A 83 -20.89 3.52 -1.08
N LEU A 84 -20.14 4.37 -1.79
CA LEU A 84 -20.36 5.82 -1.80
C LEU A 84 -21.77 6.17 -2.29
N LYS A 85 -22.23 5.55 -3.38
CA LYS A 85 -23.60 5.73 -3.91
C LYS A 85 -24.67 5.32 -2.88
N VAL A 86 -24.42 4.24 -2.13
CA VAL A 86 -25.34 3.81 -1.06
C VAL A 86 -25.37 4.83 0.07
N VAL A 87 -24.22 5.35 0.50
CA VAL A 87 -24.13 6.39 1.53
C VAL A 87 -24.91 7.64 1.10
N HIS A 88 -24.71 8.13 -0.12
CA HIS A 88 -25.46 9.28 -0.65
C HIS A 88 -26.97 9.06 -0.60
N LYS A 89 -27.45 7.89 -1.05
CA LYS A 89 -28.88 7.55 -0.98
C LYS A 89 -29.40 7.50 0.45
N LEU A 90 -28.60 7.01 1.40
CA LEU A 90 -28.97 6.99 2.82
C LEU A 90 -29.01 8.40 3.41
N MET A 91 -28.15 9.31 2.98
CA MET A 91 -28.15 10.72 3.41
C MET A 91 -29.44 11.42 2.95
N GLU A 92 -29.84 11.24 1.68
CA GLU A 92 -31.09 11.77 1.15
C GLU A 92 -32.32 11.29 1.96
N GLN A 93 -32.30 10.04 2.42
CA GLN A 93 -33.37 9.46 3.23
C GLN A 93 -33.34 9.90 4.70
N SER A 94 -32.21 10.40 5.20
CA SER A 94 -31.99 10.69 6.63
C SER A 94 -32.02 12.19 6.95
N ALA A 95 -32.69 13.01 6.13
CA ALA A 95 -32.70 14.47 6.24
C ALA A 95 -33.19 15.01 7.60
N ALA A 96 -34.04 14.27 8.31
CA ALA A 96 -34.56 14.66 9.63
C ALA A 96 -33.75 14.08 10.82
N ASP A 97 -32.78 13.21 10.56
CA ASP A 97 -31.94 12.57 11.57
C ASP A 97 -30.51 13.13 11.47
N TYR A 98 -30.27 14.22 12.19
CA TYR A 98 -28.99 14.92 12.17
C TYR A 98 -27.82 14.07 12.70
N GLY A 99 -28.07 13.15 13.64
CA GLY A 99 -27.04 12.27 14.19
C GLY A 99 -26.56 11.31 13.12
N LYS A 100 -27.51 10.63 12.46
CA LYS A 100 -27.23 9.73 11.34
C LYS A 100 -26.61 10.45 10.14
N LEU A 101 -27.06 11.67 9.83
CA LEU A 101 -26.51 12.47 8.74
C LEU A 101 -25.03 12.81 8.97
N ASN A 102 -24.65 13.13 10.22
CA ASN A 102 -23.25 13.38 10.58
C ASN A 102 -22.38 12.11 10.43
N GLU A 103 -22.87 10.95 10.85
CA GLU A 103 -22.17 9.68 10.66
C GLU A 103 -21.99 9.34 9.18
N LEU A 104 -23.05 9.49 8.38
CA LEU A 104 -23.01 9.24 6.93
C LEU A 104 -22.06 10.21 6.21
N SER A 105 -22.01 11.48 6.61
CA SER A 105 -21.07 12.45 6.03
C SER A 105 -19.60 12.11 6.34
N GLN A 106 -19.32 11.59 7.54
CA GLN A 106 -17.98 11.09 7.87
C GLN A 106 -17.62 9.85 7.03
N GLN A 107 -18.58 8.94 6.82
CA GLN A 107 -18.40 7.78 5.95
C GLN A 107 -18.17 8.18 4.49
N GLU A 108 -18.96 9.12 3.97
CA GLU A 108 -18.79 9.70 2.63
C GLU A 108 -17.38 10.26 2.45
N THR A 109 -16.91 11.08 3.41
CA THR A 109 -15.58 11.69 3.37
C THR A 109 -14.49 10.61 3.36
N ALA A 110 -14.62 9.60 4.22
CA ALA A 110 -13.65 8.50 4.29
C ALA A 110 -13.62 7.65 3.02
N LEU A 111 -14.79 7.31 2.46
CA LEU A 111 -14.91 6.54 1.22
C LEU A 111 -14.38 7.34 0.02
N SER A 112 -14.62 8.65 -0.03
CA SER A 112 -14.11 9.52 -1.09
C SER A 112 -12.59 9.59 -1.04
N ALA A 113 -12.00 9.83 0.14
CA ALA A 113 -10.55 9.83 0.31
C ALA A 113 -9.92 8.46 -0.03
N LYS A 114 -10.59 7.37 0.31
CA LYS A 114 -10.15 6.02 -0.06
C LYS A 114 -10.22 5.81 -1.58
N LEU A 115 -11.28 6.27 -2.24
CA LEU A 115 -11.42 6.18 -3.68
C LEU A 115 -10.29 6.93 -4.38
N ASP A 116 -9.99 8.15 -3.95
CA ASP A 116 -8.89 8.95 -4.51
C ASP A 116 -7.54 8.22 -4.38
N GLN A 117 -7.25 7.65 -3.20
CA GLN A 117 -6.03 6.85 -2.98
C GLN A 117 -5.97 5.60 -3.87
N LEU A 118 -7.11 4.94 -4.11
CA LEU A 118 -7.18 3.78 -5.00
C LEU A 118 -6.94 4.20 -6.46
N MET A 119 -7.45 5.35 -6.89
CA MET A 119 -7.21 5.88 -8.24
C MET A 119 -5.75 6.26 -8.46
N GLU A 120 -5.10 6.92 -7.48
CA GLU A 120 -3.66 7.19 -7.52
C GLU A 120 -2.86 5.89 -7.58
N ARG A 121 -3.25 4.88 -6.78
CA ARG A 121 -2.58 3.58 -6.76
C ARG A 121 -2.76 2.82 -8.07
N TRP A 122 -3.95 2.84 -8.65
CA TRP A 122 -4.23 2.24 -9.95
C TRP A 122 -3.38 2.88 -11.04
N THR A 123 -3.31 4.21 -11.07
CA THR A 123 -2.47 4.97 -12.01
C THR A 123 -1.00 4.53 -11.92
N TYR A 124 -0.45 4.43 -10.70
CA TYR A 124 0.91 3.94 -10.49
C TYR A 124 1.13 2.50 -10.98
N LEU A 125 0.14 1.61 -10.79
CA LEU A 125 0.25 0.24 -11.27
C LEU A 125 0.18 0.20 -12.80
N GLU A 126 -0.65 1.05 -13.41
CA GLU A 126 -0.76 1.18 -14.86
C GLU A 126 0.56 1.64 -15.49
N GLU A 127 1.24 2.63 -14.92
CA GLU A 127 2.57 3.06 -15.38
C GLU A 127 3.59 1.90 -15.39
N ILE A 128 3.51 1.00 -14.40
CA ILE A 128 4.37 -0.20 -14.35
C ILE A 128 3.94 -1.25 -15.38
N ALA A 129 2.64 -1.35 -15.68
CA ALA A 129 2.12 -2.25 -16.71
C ALA A 129 2.57 -1.79 -18.11
N GLU A 130 2.43 -0.51 -18.42
CA GLU A 130 2.85 0.12 -19.68
C GLU A 130 4.37 -0.05 -19.88
N ALA A 131 5.17 0.28 -18.87
CA ALA A 131 6.63 0.15 -18.96
C ALA A 131 7.10 -1.29 -19.25
N GLN A 132 6.33 -2.30 -18.85
CA GLN A 132 6.63 -3.70 -19.15
C GLN A 132 6.25 -4.13 -20.57
N GLN A 133 5.30 -3.45 -21.21
CA GLN A 133 4.88 -3.74 -22.58
C GLN A 133 5.82 -3.12 -23.62
N ASP A 134 6.43 -1.98 -23.28
CA ASP A 134 7.34 -1.23 -24.16
C ASP A 134 8.78 -1.79 -24.22
N SER A 135 9.04 -2.98 -23.67
CA SER A 135 10.38 -3.59 -23.57
C SER A 135 10.48 -5.00 -24.13
#